data_AF-A0A8S1WF41-F1
#
_entry.id   AF-A0A8S1WF41-F1
#
_cell.length_a   1.000
_cell.length_b   1.000
_cell.length_c   1.000
_cell.angle_alpha   90.00
_cell.angle_beta   90.00
_cell.angle_gamma   90.00
#
_symmetry.space_group_name_H-M   'P 1'
#
loop_
_entity.id
_entity.type
_entity.pdbx_description
1 polymer ?
#
loop_
_entity_poly.entity_id
_entity_poly.type
_entity_poly.pdbx_seq_one_letter_code
_entity_poly.pdbx_strand_id
1 'polypeptide(L)'
;MQIQWNDQLIQFIYSRCSELFENEQYLGKISQYFAFKYFELLLSFNISELRLDFVTNQIDIQIKTIGGATYIQTSNFICINSTFEEISTAKISVFDIVTSSDGIIMMQNLSIFQMRNSLQENIENEGCLSVNALNSLLNLQIKNTKFSNIPNRMSSSIITINPSLLENKLIFQNITIVDCVSLKNQIVKMQFITQANKQNSISFIDLKIYQNQESWFNLLQNIRELSESEIQEITGKDNAIIYLENCDANIENLFLKAEVYGNNLVENPSYLTLSINSKAMPAVESTINNIQTSILKLTPYLVMEQGIKKQTEMLMILSTQIIDTYQIFIVSQATYLTYIKIRGSYSLIFIIQSVKLQITQDSQQKF
;
A
#
# COMPACT_ATOMS: atom_id res chain seq x y z
N MET A 1 -0.40 -26.21 -25.36
CA MET A 1 0.45 -25.91 -26.54
C MET A 1 1.88 -26.29 -26.16
N GLN A 2 2.29 -27.52 -26.44
CA GLN A 2 3.67 -27.98 -26.21
C GLN A 2 4.53 -27.46 -27.37
N ILE A 3 5.42 -26.53 -27.08
CA ILE A 3 6.46 -26.13 -28.03
C ILE A 3 7.54 -27.21 -27.95
N GLN A 4 7.57 -28.13 -28.93
CA GLN A 4 8.70 -29.02 -29.13
C GLN A 4 9.84 -28.22 -29.76
N TRP A 5 10.94 -28.09 -29.03
CA TRP A 5 12.17 -27.54 -29.57
C TRP A 5 12.79 -28.57 -30.52
N ASN A 6 13.09 -28.13 -31.74
CA ASN A 6 13.67 -28.95 -32.78
C ASN A 6 15.07 -29.42 -32.36
N ASP A 7 15.27 -30.74 -32.26
CA ASP A 7 16.55 -31.39 -31.90
C ASP A 7 17.73 -30.89 -32.74
N GLN A 8 17.46 -30.36 -33.93
CA GLN A 8 18.45 -29.74 -34.81
C GLN A 8 19.08 -28.46 -34.22
N LEU A 9 18.34 -27.67 -33.43
CA LEU A 9 18.88 -26.45 -32.80
C LEU A 9 19.82 -26.82 -31.63
N ILE A 10 19.46 -27.86 -30.88
CA ILE A 10 20.28 -28.39 -29.79
C ILE A 10 21.57 -28.99 -30.34
N GLN A 11 21.46 -29.80 -31.42
CA GLN A 11 22.62 -30.37 -32.11
C GLN A 11 23.52 -29.28 -32.74
N PHE A 12 22.93 -28.21 -33.30
CA PHE A 12 23.69 -27.09 -33.86
C PHE A 12 24.50 -26.33 -32.81
N ILE A 13 23.91 -26.08 -31.63
CA ILE A 13 24.62 -25.44 -30.52
C ILE A 13 25.73 -26.35 -29.99
N TYR A 14 25.48 -27.66 -29.89
CA TYR A 14 26.48 -28.63 -29.44
C TYR A 14 27.67 -28.73 -30.41
N SER A 15 27.40 -28.79 -31.72
CA SER A 15 28.44 -28.86 -32.76
C SER A 15 29.30 -27.59 -32.80
N ARG A 16 28.70 -26.42 -32.63
CA ARG A 16 29.46 -25.16 -32.60
C ARG A 16 30.29 -24.99 -31.33
N CYS A 17 29.84 -25.54 -30.21
CA CYS A 17 30.61 -25.54 -28.97
C CYS A 17 31.75 -26.57 -28.98
N SER A 18 31.65 -27.68 -29.71
CA SER A 18 32.74 -28.66 -29.80
C SER A 18 33.86 -28.24 -30.76
N GLU A 19 33.54 -27.51 -31.83
CA GLU A 19 34.54 -26.96 -32.77
C GLU A 19 35.44 -25.88 -32.16
N LEU A 20 34.98 -25.19 -31.10
CA LEU A 20 35.72 -24.09 -30.49
C LEU A 20 36.69 -24.51 -29.38
N PHE A 21 36.63 -25.76 -28.91
CA PHE A 21 37.41 -26.20 -27.75
C PHE A 21 37.92 -27.65 -27.90
N GLU A 22 39.16 -27.82 -28.35
CA GLU A 22 39.83 -29.12 -28.54
C GLU A 22 40.19 -29.87 -27.23
N ASN A 23 39.60 -29.52 -26.09
CA ASN A 23 39.97 -30.11 -24.80
C ASN A 23 38.74 -30.49 -23.96
N GLU A 24 38.42 -31.78 -23.93
CA GLU A 24 37.24 -32.37 -23.27
C GLU A 24 37.15 -32.05 -21.77
N GLN A 25 38.25 -31.69 -21.10
CA GLN A 25 38.26 -31.31 -19.69
C GLN A 25 37.56 -29.97 -19.35
N TYR A 26 37.26 -29.12 -20.35
CA TYR A 26 36.59 -27.83 -20.11
C TYR A 26 35.10 -27.83 -20.44
N LEU A 27 34.60 -28.85 -21.14
CA LEU A 27 33.17 -28.96 -21.51
C LEU A 27 32.26 -29.12 -20.28
N GLY A 28 32.72 -29.84 -19.25
CA GLY A 28 31.96 -29.99 -17.99
C GLY A 28 31.86 -28.71 -17.16
N LYS A 29 32.80 -27.77 -17.31
CA LYS A 29 32.79 -26.49 -16.58
C LYS A 29 32.02 -25.39 -17.32
N ILE A 30 31.95 -25.46 -18.65
CA ILE A 30 31.22 -24.47 -19.46
C ILE A 30 29.73 -24.82 -19.59
N SER A 31 29.35 -26.11 -19.59
CA SER A 31 27.93 -26.50 -19.47
C SER A 31 27.32 -26.07 -18.14
N GLN A 32 28.11 -26.13 -17.07
CA GLN A 32 27.78 -25.53 -15.78
C GLN A 32 27.65 -24.02 -15.90
N TYR A 33 28.62 -23.31 -16.49
CA TYR A 33 28.57 -21.85 -16.66
C TYR A 33 27.36 -21.36 -17.49
N PHE A 34 26.92 -22.12 -18.50
CA PHE A 34 25.73 -21.77 -19.30
C PHE A 34 24.41 -22.14 -18.61
N ALA A 35 24.37 -23.26 -17.86
CA ALA A 35 23.23 -23.58 -17.00
C ALA A 35 23.07 -22.53 -15.87
N PHE A 36 24.18 -22.06 -15.30
CA PHE A 36 24.22 -21.02 -14.27
C PHE A 36 23.70 -19.65 -14.73
N LYS A 37 23.74 -19.35 -16.04
CA LYS A 37 23.24 -18.07 -16.57
C LYS A 37 21.72 -18.07 -16.83
N TYR A 38 21.08 -19.24 -16.89
CA TYR A 38 19.67 -19.39 -17.26
C TYR A 38 18.78 -20.12 -16.23
N PHE A 39 19.36 -20.89 -15.31
CA PHE A 39 18.63 -21.59 -14.24
C PHE A 39 19.25 -21.29 -12.86
N GLU A 40 18.40 -20.79 -11.97
CA GLU A 40 18.61 -20.24 -10.62
C GLU A 40 19.77 -20.84 -9.78
N LEU A 41 20.53 -19.95 -9.15
CA LEU A 41 21.78 -20.19 -8.42
C LEU A 41 21.59 -20.59 -6.95
N LEU A 42 22.40 -21.57 -6.51
CA LEU A 42 22.70 -21.91 -5.12
C LEU A 42 23.80 -20.98 -4.58
N LEU A 43 23.64 -20.41 -3.39
CA LEU A 43 24.69 -19.67 -2.69
C LEU A 43 25.65 -20.63 -1.97
N SER A 44 26.92 -20.61 -2.39
CA SER A 44 28.05 -21.04 -1.57
C SER A 44 28.77 -19.79 -1.04
N PHE A 45 28.76 -19.59 0.27
CA PHE A 45 29.60 -18.57 0.92
C PHE A 45 30.83 -19.20 1.58
N ASN A 46 31.96 -18.53 1.40
CA ASN A 46 33.25 -18.86 1.98
C ASN A 46 33.26 -18.47 3.48
N ILE A 47 33.28 -19.49 4.33
CA ILE A 47 33.21 -19.44 5.78
C ILE A 47 34.62 -19.18 6.33
N SER A 48 34.92 -17.96 6.76
CA SER A 48 36.05 -17.73 7.68
C SER A 48 35.89 -16.59 8.70
N GLU A 49 34.86 -15.74 8.66
CA GLU A 49 34.75 -14.60 9.62
C GLU A 49 33.37 -14.26 10.22
N LEU A 50 32.36 -15.13 10.17
CA LEU A 50 31.10 -14.90 10.91
C LEU A 50 30.82 -16.00 11.93
N ARG A 51 30.74 -15.60 13.21
CA ARG A 51 30.27 -16.41 14.34
C ARG A 51 28.82 -16.83 14.09
N LEU A 52 28.68 -18.02 13.52
CA LEU A 52 27.44 -18.77 13.35
C LEU A 52 27.38 -19.84 14.43
N ASP A 53 27.32 -19.40 15.69
CA ASP A 53 26.87 -20.27 16.79
C ASP A 53 25.37 -20.09 16.93
N PHE A 54 24.60 -20.88 16.16
CA PHE A 54 23.38 -21.51 16.71
C PHE A 54 23.04 -22.77 15.88
N VAL A 55 23.42 -23.90 16.47
CA VAL A 55 23.09 -25.27 16.05
C VAL A 55 21.61 -25.54 16.34
N THR A 56 20.91 -25.94 15.26
CA THR A 56 19.85 -26.95 15.19
C THR A 56 19.60 -27.75 16.47
N ASN A 57 18.33 -27.89 16.90
CA ASN A 57 17.88 -29.17 17.45
C ASN A 57 16.37 -29.34 17.22
N GLN A 58 16.08 -30.27 16.30
CA GLN A 58 14.78 -30.78 15.85
C GLN A 58 13.95 -29.85 14.96
N ILE A 59 14.17 -29.92 13.64
CA ILE A 59 13.15 -30.19 12.61
C ILE A 59 13.87 -30.28 11.24
N ASP A 60 13.48 -31.29 10.45
CA ASP A 60 13.83 -31.43 9.03
C ASP A 60 13.24 -30.26 8.23
N ILE A 61 14.03 -29.20 8.02
CA ILE A 61 13.63 -28.08 7.14
C ILE A 61 14.28 -28.28 5.78
N GLN A 62 13.48 -28.57 4.75
CA GLN A 62 13.87 -28.37 3.36
C GLN A 62 13.66 -26.89 3.00
N ILE A 63 14.74 -26.11 2.95
CA ILE A 63 14.69 -24.72 2.47
C ILE A 63 14.71 -24.75 0.94
N LYS A 64 13.59 -24.34 0.31
CA LYS A 64 13.53 -24.09 -1.14
C LYS A 64 13.42 -22.58 -1.35
N THR A 65 14.44 -21.97 -1.92
CA THR A 65 14.40 -20.57 -2.35
C THR A 65 13.81 -20.51 -3.76
N ILE A 66 12.57 -20.08 -3.89
CA ILE A 66 11.95 -19.82 -5.21
C ILE A 66 11.69 -18.31 -5.27
N GLY A 67 12.37 -17.60 -6.17
CA GLY A 67 12.04 -16.20 -6.50
C GLY A 67 12.21 -15.16 -5.38
N GLY A 68 12.99 -15.45 -4.33
CA GLY A 68 13.38 -14.48 -3.29
C GLY A 68 12.75 -14.67 -1.91
N ALA A 69 11.69 -15.46 -1.79
CA ALA A 69 11.09 -15.83 -0.52
C ALA A 69 11.66 -17.15 0.00
N THR A 70 11.86 -17.23 1.32
CA THR A 70 12.13 -18.51 1.97
C THR A 70 10.78 -19.22 2.14
N TYR A 71 10.50 -20.20 1.29
CA TYR A 71 9.33 -21.07 1.46
C TYR A 71 9.63 -22.13 2.52
N ILE A 72 8.83 -22.16 3.58
CA ILE A 72 9.03 -23.01 4.75
C ILE A 72 7.75 -23.78 5.03
N GLN A 73 7.79 -25.10 4.89
CA GLN A 73 6.70 -25.98 5.33
C GLN A 73 7.11 -26.70 6.61
N THR A 74 6.43 -26.43 7.74
CA THR A 74 6.83 -26.98 9.04
C THR A 74 5.67 -27.04 10.04
N SER A 75 5.79 -27.90 11.06
CA SER A 75 4.89 -27.86 12.22
C SER A 75 5.30 -26.81 13.24
N ASN A 76 6.61 -26.62 13.44
CA ASN A 76 7.15 -25.59 14.31
C ASN A 76 8.22 -24.76 13.59
N PHE A 77 8.16 -23.45 13.73
CA PHE A 77 9.17 -22.53 13.21
C PHE A 77 9.66 -21.61 14.32
N ILE A 78 10.97 -21.53 14.51
CA ILE A 78 11.59 -20.67 15.51
C ILE A 78 12.68 -19.83 14.83
N CYS A 79 12.57 -18.51 14.92
CA CYS A 79 13.54 -17.54 14.41
C CYS A 79 13.84 -16.52 15.51
N ILE A 80 15.06 -16.52 16.03
CA ILE A 80 15.45 -15.67 17.16
C ILE A 80 16.73 -14.91 16.79
N ASN A 81 16.83 -13.64 17.20
CA ASN A 81 18.03 -12.80 17.05
C ASN A 81 18.55 -12.77 15.60
N SER A 82 17.65 -12.54 14.65
CA SER A 82 17.96 -12.61 13.23
C SER A 82 17.80 -11.25 12.56
N THR A 83 18.69 -10.96 11.60
CA THR A 83 18.68 -9.72 10.82
C THR A 83 18.67 -10.04 9.33
N PHE A 84 17.77 -9.39 8.60
CA PHE A 84 17.60 -9.50 7.16
C PHE A 84 17.69 -8.11 6.55
N GLU A 85 18.68 -7.89 5.69
CA GLU A 85 19.03 -6.57 5.15
C GLU A 85 19.25 -6.65 3.63
N GLU A 86 18.93 -5.58 2.91
CA GLU A 86 19.22 -5.39 1.48
C GLU A 86 18.68 -6.52 0.57
N ILE A 87 17.55 -7.12 0.93
CA ILE A 87 16.91 -8.17 0.14
C ILE A 87 16.38 -7.57 -1.17
N SER A 88 16.96 -7.98 -2.29
CA SER A 88 16.51 -7.59 -3.64
C SER A 88 15.83 -8.76 -4.32
N THR A 89 14.50 -8.70 -4.45
CA THR A 89 13.68 -9.84 -4.88
C THR A 89 12.53 -9.39 -5.77
N ALA A 90 12.07 -10.28 -6.65
CA ALA A 90 10.88 -10.00 -7.46
C ALA A 90 9.61 -9.92 -6.58
N LYS A 91 9.58 -10.68 -5.49
CA LYS A 91 8.51 -10.70 -4.48
C LYS A 91 9.00 -10.17 -3.14
N ILE A 92 8.16 -9.45 -2.40
CA ILE A 92 8.54 -8.84 -1.12
C ILE A 92 8.58 -9.79 0.07
N SER A 93 8.17 -11.04 -0.11
CA SER A 93 8.19 -12.01 0.98
C SER A 93 9.62 -12.43 1.36
N VAL A 94 9.96 -12.28 2.64
CA VAL A 94 11.14 -12.88 3.28
C VAL A 94 10.80 -14.29 3.75
N PHE A 95 9.64 -14.41 4.36
CA PHE A 95 9.10 -15.65 4.91
C PHE A 95 7.76 -15.95 4.28
N ASP A 96 7.65 -17.13 3.69
CA ASP A 96 6.39 -17.73 3.27
C ASP A 96 6.26 -19.06 4.01
N ILE A 97 5.53 -19.05 5.12
CA ILE A 97 5.46 -20.18 6.06
C ILE A 97 4.11 -20.88 5.90
N VAL A 98 4.15 -22.15 5.51
CA VAL A 98 2.99 -23.04 5.51
C VAL A 98 3.08 -23.98 6.70
N THR A 99 2.11 -23.89 7.60
CA THR A 99 2.11 -24.70 8.83
C THR A 99 1.38 -26.03 8.67
N SER A 100 1.79 -27.04 9.42
CA SER A 100 1.14 -28.35 9.52
C SER A 100 0.97 -28.76 10.99
N SER A 101 0.01 -29.65 11.29
CA SER A 101 -0.23 -30.16 12.65
C SER A 101 -0.46 -29.06 13.72
N ASP A 102 0.52 -28.83 14.60
CA ASP A 102 0.42 -27.90 15.74
C ASP A 102 0.59 -26.41 15.37
N GLY A 103 1.30 -26.12 14.27
CA GLY A 103 1.51 -24.77 13.74
C GLY A 103 2.03 -23.74 14.76
N ILE A 104 3.15 -24.05 15.43
CA ILE A 104 3.78 -23.15 16.40
C ILE A 104 4.84 -22.31 15.70
N ILE A 105 4.64 -21.00 15.65
CA ILE A 105 5.61 -20.07 15.07
C ILE A 105 6.06 -19.08 16.14
N MET A 106 7.37 -18.98 16.36
CA MET A 106 7.97 -18.02 17.27
C MET A 106 9.07 -17.22 16.58
N MET A 107 8.85 -15.92 16.45
CA MET A 107 9.82 -14.95 15.94
C MET A 107 10.16 -13.95 17.04
N GLN A 108 11.43 -13.79 17.39
CA GLN A 108 11.84 -12.91 18.47
C GLN A 108 13.12 -12.15 18.15
N ASN A 109 13.17 -10.85 18.47
CA ASN A 109 14.32 -10.00 18.22
C ASN A 109 14.75 -10.03 16.74
N LEU A 110 13.75 -9.86 15.86
CA LEU A 110 13.92 -9.89 14.41
C LEU A 110 14.06 -8.46 13.85
N SER A 111 14.96 -8.25 12.91
CA SER A 111 15.06 -6.98 12.17
C SER A 111 15.06 -7.25 10.67
N ILE A 112 14.05 -6.77 9.95
CA ILE A 112 13.98 -6.84 8.49
C ILE A 112 14.01 -5.43 7.94
N PHE A 113 14.98 -5.12 7.08
CA PHE A 113 15.08 -3.76 6.54
C PHE A 113 15.68 -3.66 5.14
N GLN A 114 15.35 -2.56 4.47
CA GLN A 114 15.82 -2.22 3.11
C GLN A 114 15.52 -3.30 2.07
N MET A 115 14.26 -3.68 1.94
CA MET A 115 13.86 -4.59 0.87
C MET A 115 13.61 -3.82 -0.41
N ARG A 116 14.09 -4.35 -1.54
CA ARG A 116 13.92 -3.75 -2.86
C ARG A 116 13.18 -4.72 -3.76
N ASN A 117 12.10 -4.25 -4.35
CA ASN A 117 11.38 -4.96 -5.39
C ASN A 117 11.20 -4.09 -6.63
N SER A 118 10.79 -4.71 -7.74
CA SER A 118 10.33 -3.95 -8.89
C SER A 118 8.97 -3.31 -8.59
N LEU A 119 8.94 -1.98 -8.48
CA LEU A 119 7.71 -1.19 -8.30
C LEU A 119 6.92 -0.99 -9.62
N GLN A 120 7.45 -1.50 -10.73
CA GLN A 120 6.87 -1.37 -12.07
C GLN A 120 5.86 -2.48 -12.38
N GLU A 121 6.00 -3.65 -11.77
CA GLU A 121 5.15 -4.80 -12.04
C GLU A 121 4.02 -4.87 -11.01
N ASN A 122 2.80 -5.12 -11.50
CA ASN A 122 1.67 -5.44 -10.62
C ASN A 122 1.67 -6.95 -10.34
N ILE A 123 2.66 -7.40 -9.56
CA ILE A 123 2.65 -8.76 -9.04
C ILE A 123 1.92 -8.70 -7.70
N GLU A 124 0.75 -9.31 -7.65
CA GLU A 124 0.10 -9.61 -6.37
C GLU A 124 1.04 -10.47 -5.55
N ASN A 125 1.55 -9.88 -4.47
CA ASN A 125 2.48 -10.53 -3.59
C ASN A 125 1.89 -10.61 -2.19
N GLU A 126 2.13 -11.73 -1.55
CA GLU A 126 1.99 -11.84 -0.11
C GLU A 126 3.01 -10.92 0.58
N GLY A 127 2.72 -10.58 1.83
CA GLY A 127 3.51 -9.65 2.63
C GLY A 127 4.98 -10.02 2.80
N CYS A 128 5.72 -9.16 3.50
CA CYS A 128 7.08 -9.46 3.96
C CYS A 128 7.15 -10.74 4.79
N LEU A 129 6.14 -10.96 5.63
CA LEU A 129 5.89 -12.20 6.34
C LEU A 129 4.51 -12.71 5.93
N SER A 130 4.48 -13.90 5.34
CA SER A 130 3.26 -14.65 5.08
C SER A 130 3.21 -15.91 5.92
N VAL A 131 2.07 -16.16 6.56
CA VAL A 131 1.80 -17.39 7.29
C VAL A 131 0.48 -17.98 6.81
N ASN A 132 0.53 -19.21 6.32
CA ASN A 132 -0.65 -19.98 5.94
C ASN A 132 -0.84 -21.16 6.89
N ALA A 133 -1.94 -21.15 7.63
CA ALA A 133 -2.27 -22.14 8.65
C ALA A 133 -3.63 -22.81 8.47
N LEU A 134 -4.24 -22.72 7.28
CA LEU A 134 -5.61 -23.19 7.02
C LEU A 134 -5.88 -24.63 7.51
N ASN A 135 -4.88 -25.51 7.48
CA ASN A 135 -5.01 -26.93 7.81
C ASN A 135 -4.29 -27.36 9.10
N SER A 136 -3.92 -26.43 9.98
CA SER A 136 -3.23 -26.72 11.25
C SER A 136 -3.84 -25.92 12.39
N LEU A 137 -3.44 -26.13 13.64
CA LEU A 137 -3.59 -25.10 14.67
C LEU A 137 -2.63 -23.94 14.36
N LEU A 138 -2.85 -22.75 14.93
CA LEU A 138 -1.90 -21.64 14.80
C LEU A 138 -1.62 -20.98 16.14
N ASN A 139 -0.39 -21.12 16.62
CA ASN A 139 0.14 -20.37 17.75
C ASN A 139 1.33 -19.54 17.27
N LEU A 140 1.07 -18.28 16.92
CA LEU A 140 2.05 -17.35 16.38
C LEU A 140 2.46 -16.33 17.44
N GLN A 141 3.76 -16.17 17.66
CA GLN A 141 4.32 -15.13 18.49
C GLN A 141 5.39 -14.36 17.71
N ILE A 142 5.20 -13.05 17.56
CA ILE A 142 6.19 -12.13 17.01
C ILE A 142 6.53 -11.11 18.10
N LYS A 143 7.78 -11.08 18.54
CA LYS A 143 8.22 -10.25 19.67
C LYS A 143 9.45 -9.42 19.31
N ASN A 144 9.50 -8.18 19.81
CA ASN A 144 10.65 -7.28 19.67
C ASN A 144 11.15 -7.20 18.22
N THR A 145 10.24 -7.00 17.27
CA THR A 145 10.55 -7.07 15.85
C THR A 145 10.49 -5.70 15.19
N LYS A 146 11.45 -5.42 14.32
CA LYS A 146 11.52 -4.19 13.53
C LYS A 146 11.41 -4.48 12.04
N PHE A 147 10.49 -3.80 11.37
CA PHE A 147 10.40 -3.74 9.91
C PHE A 147 10.75 -2.31 9.48
N SER A 148 11.67 -2.13 8.52
CA SER A 148 11.95 -0.78 8.03
C SER A 148 12.35 -0.65 6.57
N ASN A 149 11.92 0.44 5.91
CA ASN A 149 12.25 0.73 4.51
C ASN A 149 11.86 -0.43 3.58
N ILE A 150 10.57 -0.79 3.60
CA ILE A 150 10.00 -1.86 2.77
C ILE A 150 8.96 -1.20 1.85
N PRO A 151 9.39 -0.58 0.72
CA PRO A 151 8.48 -0.06 -0.28
C PRO A 151 7.83 -1.21 -1.03
N ASN A 152 6.55 -1.07 -1.35
CA ASN A 152 5.80 -2.03 -2.14
C ASN A 152 4.78 -1.32 -3.02
N ARG A 153 4.51 -1.82 -4.22
CA ARG A 153 3.49 -1.22 -5.08
C ARG A 153 2.09 -1.55 -4.56
N MET A 154 1.67 -2.81 -4.71
CA MET A 154 0.29 -3.28 -4.48
C MET A 154 0.17 -4.50 -3.57
N SER A 155 1.27 -5.03 -3.04
CA SER A 155 1.22 -6.26 -2.22
C SER A 155 0.31 -6.11 -1.01
N SER A 156 -0.18 -7.26 -0.57
CA SER A 156 -0.83 -7.40 0.73
C SER A 156 0.11 -6.94 1.85
N SER A 157 -0.50 -6.56 2.97
CA SER A 157 0.11 -6.23 4.26
C SER A 157 1.55 -6.71 4.50
N ILE A 158 2.38 -5.91 5.20
CA ILE A 158 3.71 -6.36 5.67
C ILE A 158 3.65 -7.72 6.38
N ILE A 159 2.61 -7.94 7.17
CA ILE A 159 2.30 -9.23 7.79
C ILE A 159 0.95 -9.71 7.26
N THR A 160 0.97 -10.80 6.49
CA THR A 160 -0.21 -11.47 5.97
C THR A 160 -0.38 -12.81 6.66
N ILE A 161 -1.56 -13.06 7.24
CA ILE A 161 -1.85 -14.34 7.90
C ILE A 161 -3.15 -14.89 7.35
N ASN A 162 -3.07 -16.08 6.77
CA ASN A 162 -4.20 -16.94 6.46
C ASN A 162 -4.41 -17.88 7.65
N PRO A 163 -5.32 -17.55 8.57
CA PRO A 163 -5.41 -18.21 9.87
C PRO A 163 -5.92 -19.66 9.76
N SER A 164 -5.72 -20.40 10.84
CA SER A 164 -6.30 -21.73 11.07
C SER A 164 -7.82 -21.71 11.04
N LEU A 165 -8.42 -22.78 10.53
CA LEU A 165 -9.86 -23.04 10.65
C LEU A 165 -10.25 -23.62 12.02
N LEU A 166 -9.28 -23.98 12.85
CA LEU A 166 -9.47 -24.67 14.14
C LEU A 166 -9.32 -23.70 15.31
N GLU A 167 -8.10 -23.26 15.60
CA GLU A 167 -7.79 -22.36 16.72
C GLU A 167 -6.61 -21.46 16.36
N ASN A 168 -6.71 -20.19 16.75
CA ASN A 168 -5.69 -19.19 16.48
C ASN A 168 -5.34 -18.41 17.75
N LYS A 169 -4.06 -18.42 18.10
CA LYS A 169 -3.50 -17.58 19.14
C LYS A 169 -2.33 -16.79 18.58
N LEU A 170 -2.57 -15.50 18.36
CA LEU A 170 -1.61 -14.62 17.71
C LEU A 170 -1.19 -13.51 18.67
N ILE A 171 0.12 -13.38 18.92
CA ILE A 171 0.68 -12.37 19.83
C ILE A 171 1.74 -11.57 19.09
N PHE A 172 1.52 -10.26 18.99
CA PHE A 172 2.43 -9.28 18.43
C PHE A 172 2.85 -8.31 19.54
N GLN A 173 4.11 -8.36 19.95
CA GLN A 173 4.59 -7.59 21.09
C GLN A 173 5.85 -6.79 20.73
N ASN A 174 5.88 -5.50 21.10
CA ASN A 174 7.02 -4.60 20.85
C ASN A 174 7.41 -4.59 19.36
N ILE A 175 6.44 -4.36 18.49
CA ILE A 175 6.65 -4.33 17.04
C ILE A 175 6.82 -2.88 16.59
N THR A 176 7.89 -2.62 15.83
CA THR A 176 8.13 -1.29 15.25
C THR A 176 8.21 -1.39 13.74
N ILE A 177 7.42 -0.57 13.04
CA ILE A 177 7.31 -0.56 11.59
C ILE A 177 7.59 0.86 11.12
N VAL A 178 8.60 1.03 10.28
CA VAL A 178 9.10 2.35 9.86
C VAL A 178 9.23 2.39 8.35
N ASP A 179 8.53 3.28 7.66
CA ASP A 179 8.70 3.47 6.21
C ASP A 179 8.46 2.18 5.40
N CYS A 180 7.46 1.42 5.83
CA CYS A 180 6.94 0.27 5.10
C CYS A 180 5.70 0.74 4.33
N VAL A 181 5.91 1.27 3.13
CA VAL A 181 4.88 1.98 2.33
C VAL A 181 4.33 1.10 1.22
N SER A 182 3.00 1.09 1.05
CA SER A 182 2.34 0.45 -0.10
C SER A 182 1.06 1.20 -0.50
N LEU A 183 0.63 1.08 -1.76
CA LEU A 183 -0.60 1.75 -2.22
C LEU A 183 -1.85 1.18 -1.53
N LYS A 184 -1.87 -0.12 -1.22
CA LYS A 184 -2.91 -0.75 -0.38
C LYS A 184 -2.78 -0.42 1.11
N ASN A 185 -1.80 0.40 1.52
CA ASN A 185 -1.48 0.90 2.86
C ASN A 185 -1.84 -0.04 4.04
N GLN A 186 -1.68 -1.33 3.81
CA GLN A 186 -1.96 -2.39 4.76
C GLN A 186 -0.65 -2.78 5.40
N ILE A 187 -0.63 -2.86 6.72
CA ILE A 187 0.52 -3.34 7.49
C ILE A 187 0.23 -4.74 8.02
N VAL A 188 -1.02 -4.98 8.44
CA VAL A 188 -1.47 -6.28 8.90
C VAL A 188 -2.83 -6.60 8.29
N LYS A 189 -2.97 -7.79 7.71
CA LYS A 189 -4.24 -8.32 7.22
C LYS A 189 -4.48 -9.73 7.77
N MET A 190 -5.61 -9.92 8.44
CA MET A 190 -6.08 -11.23 8.89
C MET A 190 -7.59 -11.32 8.72
N GLN A 191 -8.05 -12.41 8.11
CA GLN A 191 -9.47 -12.66 7.90
C GLN A 191 -9.79 -14.08 8.37
N PHE A 192 -10.56 -14.18 9.45
CA PHE A 192 -10.94 -15.46 10.05
C PHE A 192 -12.29 -15.90 9.49
N ILE A 193 -12.51 -17.21 9.40
CA ILE A 193 -13.82 -17.75 9.05
C ILE A 193 -14.72 -17.72 10.30
N THR A 194 -15.97 -17.25 10.12
CA THR A 194 -16.96 -16.94 11.18
C THR A 194 -17.27 -18.07 12.16
N GLN A 195 -17.00 -19.34 11.82
CA GLN A 195 -17.35 -20.50 12.64
C GLN A 195 -16.44 -20.70 13.87
N ALA A 196 -15.28 -20.03 13.94
CA ALA A 196 -14.27 -20.20 14.99
C ALA A 196 -14.10 -19.00 15.96
N ASN A 197 -15.00 -18.01 15.94
CA ASN A 197 -14.77 -16.70 16.58
C ASN A 197 -14.37 -16.74 18.07
N LYS A 198 -14.83 -17.72 18.86
CA LYS A 198 -14.48 -17.82 20.29
C LYS A 198 -13.07 -18.36 20.57
N GLN A 199 -12.42 -18.95 19.56
CA GLN A 199 -11.10 -19.57 19.68
C GLN A 199 -10.00 -18.75 18.99
N ASN A 200 -10.36 -17.65 18.35
CA ASN A 200 -9.43 -16.77 17.64
C ASN A 200 -9.10 -15.58 18.52
N SER A 201 -7.92 -15.62 19.16
CA SER A 201 -7.41 -14.54 19.99
C SER A 201 -6.21 -13.87 19.31
N ILE A 202 -6.29 -12.54 19.22
CA ILE A 202 -5.21 -11.71 18.68
C ILE A 202 -4.86 -10.65 19.70
N SER A 203 -3.57 -10.46 19.96
CA SER A 203 -3.10 -9.41 20.83
C SER A 203 -1.98 -8.61 20.17
N PHE A 204 -2.16 -7.30 20.11
CA PHE A 204 -1.13 -6.33 19.76
C PHE A 204 -0.76 -5.55 21.02
N ILE A 205 0.51 -5.60 21.42
CA ILE A 205 1.04 -4.92 22.60
C ILE A 205 2.25 -4.09 22.16
N ASP A 206 2.19 -2.78 22.35
CA ASP A 206 3.26 -1.85 21.97
C ASP A 206 3.62 -1.92 20.47
N LEU A 207 2.59 -1.82 19.60
CA LEU A 207 2.76 -1.70 18.16
C LEU A 207 2.97 -0.24 17.76
N LYS A 208 4.09 0.07 17.10
CA LYS A 208 4.44 1.40 16.63
C LYS A 208 4.61 1.42 15.11
N ILE A 209 3.89 2.29 14.43
CA ILE A 209 3.94 2.46 12.98
C ILE A 209 4.30 3.91 12.66
N TYR A 210 5.40 4.10 11.95
CA TYR A 210 5.95 5.38 11.52
C TYR A 210 6.07 5.40 10.00
N GLN A 211 5.54 6.42 9.35
CA GLN A 211 5.63 6.58 7.91
C GLN A 211 6.04 8.03 7.60
N ASN A 212 7.17 8.19 6.91
CA ASN A 212 7.71 9.48 6.49
C ASN A 212 7.16 9.85 5.09
N GLN A 213 6.93 11.15 4.88
CA GLN A 213 6.58 11.73 3.59
C GLN A 213 7.59 11.38 2.49
N GLU A 214 8.89 11.40 2.79
CA GLU A 214 9.93 11.13 1.80
C GLU A 214 9.82 9.71 1.24
N SER A 215 9.53 8.73 2.10
CA SER A 215 9.31 7.33 1.72
C SER A 215 8.12 7.19 0.75
N TRP A 216 7.03 7.90 1.02
CA TRP A 216 5.87 7.95 0.12
C TRP A 216 6.20 8.61 -1.21
N PHE A 217 6.91 9.73 -1.19
CA PHE A 217 7.34 10.41 -2.40
C PHE A 217 8.23 9.50 -3.26
N ASN A 218 9.19 8.83 -2.63
CA ASN A 218 10.06 7.85 -3.29
C ASN A 218 9.26 6.69 -3.88
N LEU A 219 8.24 6.18 -3.17
CA LEU A 219 7.35 5.16 -3.73
C LEU A 219 6.62 5.69 -4.98
N LEU A 220 5.96 6.84 -4.88
CA LEU A 220 5.13 7.42 -5.93
C LEU A 220 5.93 7.81 -7.19
N GLN A 221 7.19 8.21 -7.05
CA GLN A 221 8.08 8.50 -8.18
C GLN A 221 8.49 7.24 -8.96
N ASN A 222 8.52 6.09 -8.31
CA ASN A 222 9.04 4.85 -8.88
C ASN A 222 7.96 3.90 -9.40
N ILE A 223 6.68 4.19 -9.14
CA ILE A 223 5.55 3.43 -9.70
C ILE A 223 5.17 3.99 -11.09
N ARG A 224 4.81 3.10 -12.01
CA ARG A 224 4.11 3.48 -13.25
C ARG A 224 2.66 3.90 -12.96
N GLU A 225 2.00 4.48 -13.97
CA GLU A 225 0.56 4.79 -13.97
C GLU A 225 -0.29 3.66 -13.38
N LEU A 226 -1.34 4.03 -12.65
CA LEU A 226 -2.25 3.09 -12.01
C LEU A 226 -3.35 2.67 -12.99
N SER A 227 -3.64 1.37 -13.05
CA SER A 227 -4.84 0.91 -13.75
C SER A 227 -6.11 1.23 -12.97
N GLU A 228 -7.26 1.23 -13.64
CA GLU A 228 -8.56 1.38 -12.98
C GLU A 228 -8.79 0.31 -11.91
N SER A 229 -8.34 -0.92 -12.15
CA SER A 229 -8.43 -2.01 -11.16
C SER A 229 -7.58 -1.72 -9.92
N GLU A 230 -6.35 -1.21 -10.08
CA GLU A 230 -5.51 -0.81 -8.94
C GLU A 230 -6.18 0.32 -8.15
N ILE A 231 -6.76 1.31 -8.83
CA ILE A 231 -7.49 2.41 -8.18
C ILE A 231 -8.68 1.89 -7.39
N GLN A 232 -9.46 0.97 -7.96
CA GLN A 232 -10.60 0.36 -7.26
C GLN A 232 -10.15 -0.43 -6.03
N GLU A 233 -9.03 -1.13 -6.10
CA GLU A 233 -8.47 -1.85 -4.95
C GLU A 233 -7.97 -0.90 -3.86
N ILE A 234 -7.29 0.18 -4.24
CA ILE A 234 -6.79 1.21 -3.31
C ILE A 234 -7.94 1.94 -2.63
N THR A 235 -9.01 2.23 -3.37
CA THR A 235 -10.20 2.93 -2.86
C THR A 235 -11.25 1.98 -2.27
N GLY A 236 -10.97 0.68 -2.27
CA GLY A 236 -11.84 -0.36 -1.75
C GLY A 236 -11.99 -0.31 -0.24
N LYS A 237 -13.03 -0.97 0.27
CA LYS A 237 -13.35 -1.01 1.71
C LYS A 237 -12.30 -1.72 2.56
N ASP A 238 -11.46 -2.54 1.92
CA ASP A 238 -10.49 -3.37 2.61
C ASP A 238 -9.17 -2.63 2.87
N ASN A 239 -8.98 -1.41 2.34
CA ASN A 239 -7.76 -0.63 2.56
C ASN A 239 -7.73 -0.01 3.97
N ALA A 240 -7.02 -0.67 4.88
CA ALA A 240 -6.81 -0.23 6.25
C ALA A 240 -5.40 -0.62 6.72
N ILE A 241 -4.78 0.19 7.59
CA ILE A 241 -3.45 -0.10 8.16
C ILE A 241 -3.44 -1.45 8.89
N ILE A 242 -4.49 -1.72 9.67
CA ILE A 242 -4.71 -3.00 10.35
C ILE A 242 -6.12 -3.46 9.97
N TYR A 243 -6.22 -4.53 9.19
CA TYR A 243 -7.48 -5.15 8.79
C TYR A 243 -7.65 -6.48 9.56
N LEU A 244 -8.66 -6.55 10.42
CA LEU A 244 -9.03 -7.73 11.20
C LEU A 244 -10.52 -8.02 11.04
N GLU A 245 -10.87 -9.27 10.78
CA GLU A 245 -12.27 -9.69 10.61
C GLU A 245 -12.54 -11.01 11.33
N ASN A 246 -13.65 -11.10 12.07
CA ASN A 246 -14.11 -12.33 12.76
C ASN A 246 -13.17 -12.87 13.87
N CYS A 247 -12.59 -11.98 14.67
CA CYS A 247 -11.72 -12.35 15.79
C CYS A 247 -12.00 -11.52 17.06
N ASP A 248 -11.52 -12.02 18.20
CA ASP A 248 -11.37 -11.22 19.42
C ASP A 248 -9.97 -10.59 19.45
N ALA A 249 -9.91 -9.27 19.39
CA ALA A 249 -8.67 -8.51 19.26
C ALA A 249 -8.44 -7.60 20.47
N ASN A 250 -7.34 -7.84 21.18
CA ASN A 250 -6.85 -6.95 22.23
C ASN A 250 -5.72 -6.06 21.67
N ILE A 251 -5.86 -4.75 21.80
CA ILE A 251 -4.87 -3.77 21.32
C ILE A 251 -4.47 -2.85 22.46
N GLU A 252 -3.20 -2.92 22.84
CA GLU A 252 -2.58 -2.13 23.90
C GLU A 252 -1.43 -1.30 23.33
N ASN A 253 -1.40 -0.01 23.66
CA ASN A 253 -0.33 0.93 23.26
C ASN A 253 -0.05 0.97 21.75
N LEU A 254 -1.09 1.09 20.93
CA LEU A 254 -0.96 1.35 19.50
C LEU A 254 -0.53 2.81 19.25
N PHE A 255 0.60 3.00 18.59
CA PHE A 255 1.09 4.31 18.18
C PHE A 255 1.18 4.40 16.65
N LEU A 256 0.42 5.31 16.06
CA LEU A 256 0.44 5.60 14.63
C LEU A 256 0.93 7.03 14.42
N LYS A 257 2.03 7.20 13.69
CA LYS A 257 2.50 8.51 13.24
C LYS A 257 2.78 8.47 11.75
N ALA A 258 1.96 9.22 11.00
CA ALA A 258 2.19 9.50 9.61
C ALA A 258 2.48 10.99 9.48
N GLU A 259 3.66 11.35 9.00
CA GLU A 259 3.99 12.72 8.63
C GLU A 259 3.48 12.97 7.22
N VAL A 260 2.15 13.00 7.05
CA VAL A 260 1.53 13.38 5.78
C VAL A 260 0.85 14.72 5.98
N TYR A 261 1.47 15.78 5.47
CA TYR A 261 0.75 17.01 5.15
C TYR A 261 -0.24 16.68 4.04
N GLY A 262 -1.53 16.67 4.37
CA GLY A 262 -2.62 16.34 3.45
C GLY A 262 -2.85 17.33 2.30
N ASN A 263 -1.87 18.14 1.88
CA ASN A 263 -2.03 19.16 0.85
C ASN A 263 -0.83 19.20 -0.12
N ASN A 264 -0.69 18.17 -0.95
CA ASN A 264 -0.06 18.35 -2.27
C ASN A 264 -1.10 18.67 -3.37
N LEU A 265 -2.39 18.55 -3.05
CA LEU A 265 -3.43 19.34 -3.70
C LEU A 265 -3.38 20.74 -3.08
N VAL A 266 -2.72 21.67 -3.76
CA VAL A 266 -3.37 22.96 -3.91
C VAL A 266 -4.59 22.63 -4.78
N GLU A 267 -5.74 22.37 -4.16
CA GLU A 267 -7.00 22.58 -4.86
C GLU A 267 -7.01 24.06 -5.19
N ASN A 268 -6.45 24.38 -6.35
CA ASN A 268 -6.81 25.61 -7.02
C ASN A 268 -8.31 25.45 -7.26
N PRO A 269 -9.18 26.35 -6.81
CA PRO A 269 -10.64 26.21 -6.96
C PRO A 269 -11.13 26.29 -8.43
N SER A 270 -10.29 25.89 -9.39
CA SER A 270 -10.63 25.71 -10.80
C SER A 270 -11.70 24.66 -11.06
N TYR A 271 -12.08 23.83 -10.07
CA TYR A 271 -13.14 22.82 -10.21
C TYR A 271 -14.56 23.39 -10.06
N LEU A 272 -14.72 24.65 -9.64
CA LEU A 272 -16.03 25.29 -9.59
C LEU A 272 -16.54 25.53 -11.01
N THR A 273 -17.37 24.62 -11.52
CA THR A 273 -18.04 24.77 -12.82
C THR A 273 -19.53 24.95 -12.62
N LEU A 274 -20.10 26.01 -13.17
CA LEU A 274 -21.54 26.18 -13.29
C LEU A 274 -22.01 25.70 -14.65
N SER A 275 -22.92 24.75 -14.68
CA SER A 275 -23.50 24.26 -15.93
C SER A 275 -24.95 24.74 -16.06
N ILE A 276 -25.24 25.57 -17.08
CA ILE A 276 -26.60 25.97 -17.43
C ILE A 276 -26.90 25.51 -18.86
N ASN A 277 -28.00 24.77 -19.06
CA ASN A 277 -28.40 24.26 -20.38
C ASN A 277 -27.25 23.53 -21.12
N SER A 278 -26.55 22.65 -20.40
CA SER A 278 -25.37 21.90 -20.86
C SER A 278 -24.15 22.76 -21.25
N LYS A 279 -24.18 24.06 -20.97
CA LYS A 279 -23.02 24.95 -21.11
C LYS A 279 -22.30 25.05 -19.78
N ALA A 280 -21.14 24.39 -19.70
CA ALA A 280 -20.21 24.50 -18.59
C ALA A 280 -19.52 25.87 -18.56
N MET A 281 -19.46 26.49 -17.39
CA MET A 281 -18.80 27.77 -17.13
C MET A 281 -17.83 27.56 -15.97
N PRO A 282 -16.54 27.28 -16.24
CA PRO A 282 -15.55 27.09 -15.20
C PRO A 282 -15.25 28.42 -14.49
N ALA A 283 -14.86 28.35 -13.22
CA ALA A 283 -14.35 29.48 -12.48
C ALA A 283 -13.03 29.97 -13.11
N VAL A 284 -12.85 31.29 -13.09
CA VAL A 284 -11.68 31.96 -13.63
C VAL A 284 -10.88 32.54 -12.46
N GLU A 285 -9.58 32.28 -12.45
CA GLU A 285 -8.66 32.86 -11.47
C GLU A 285 -8.55 34.37 -11.68
N SER A 286 -8.68 35.14 -10.59
CA SER A 286 -8.51 36.58 -10.59
C SER A 286 -7.83 37.04 -9.31
N THR A 287 -7.15 38.18 -9.36
CA THR A 287 -6.53 38.79 -8.17
C THR A 287 -7.36 40.00 -7.75
N ILE A 288 -7.98 39.95 -6.59
CA ILE A 288 -8.72 41.07 -5.99
C ILE A 288 -8.02 41.45 -4.69
N ASN A 289 -7.58 42.70 -4.56
CA ASN A 289 -6.86 43.20 -3.38
C ASN A 289 -5.62 42.36 -2.99
N ASN A 290 -4.81 41.96 -3.98
CA ASN A 290 -3.65 41.07 -3.82
C ASN A 290 -3.96 39.67 -3.28
N ILE A 291 -5.22 39.24 -3.35
CA ILE A 291 -5.63 37.90 -2.96
C ILE A 291 -6.08 37.19 -4.24
N GLN A 292 -5.43 36.08 -4.54
CA GLN A 292 -5.85 35.19 -5.61
C GLN A 292 -7.18 34.55 -5.22
N THR A 293 -8.17 34.63 -6.11
CA THR A 293 -9.54 34.17 -5.88
C THR A 293 -10.09 33.60 -7.18
N SER A 294 -10.71 32.42 -7.10
CA SER A 294 -11.47 31.86 -8.21
C SER A 294 -12.86 32.49 -8.27
N ILE A 295 -13.19 33.08 -9.41
CA ILE A 295 -14.47 33.77 -9.64
C ILE A 295 -15.28 32.98 -10.66
N LEU A 296 -16.48 32.57 -10.27
CA LEU A 296 -17.44 32.02 -11.21
C LEU A 296 -18.11 33.17 -11.98
N LYS A 297 -17.71 33.37 -13.24
CA LYS A 297 -18.29 34.39 -14.11
C LYS A 297 -19.31 33.77 -15.05
N LEU A 298 -20.54 34.26 -15.02
CA LEU A 298 -21.55 33.88 -16.00
C LEU A 298 -21.10 34.33 -17.39
N THR A 299 -21.11 33.40 -18.34
CA THR A 299 -21.00 33.72 -19.76
C THR A 299 -22.41 33.78 -20.35
N PRO A 300 -22.66 34.59 -21.40
CA PRO A 300 -23.96 34.65 -22.04
C PRO A 300 -24.50 33.26 -22.34
N TYR A 301 -25.72 32.97 -21.90
CA TYR A 301 -26.38 31.71 -22.16
C TYR A 301 -27.82 31.91 -22.64
N LEU A 302 -28.33 30.90 -23.33
CA LEU A 302 -29.67 30.93 -23.88
C LEU A 302 -30.69 30.63 -22.78
N VAL A 303 -31.69 31.50 -22.68
CA VAL A 303 -32.92 31.30 -21.92
C VAL A 303 -34.12 31.33 -22.86
N MET A 304 -35.22 30.71 -22.43
CA MET A 304 -36.50 30.80 -23.11
C MET A 304 -37.45 31.64 -22.26
N GLU A 305 -37.93 32.74 -22.80
CA GLU A 305 -38.87 33.66 -22.15
C GLU A 305 -40.10 33.76 -23.05
N GLN A 306 -41.26 33.28 -22.58
CA GLN A 306 -42.52 33.27 -23.34
C GLN A 306 -42.40 32.62 -24.74
N GLY A 307 -41.60 31.56 -24.85
CA GLY A 307 -41.38 30.85 -26.13
C GLY A 307 -40.32 31.48 -27.05
N ILE A 308 -39.74 32.63 -26.67
CA ILE A 308 -38.67 33.29 -27.43
C ILE A 308 -37.32 32.95 -26.81
N LYS A 309 -36.34 32.57 -27.65
CA LYS A 309 -34.95 32.36 -27.22
C LYS A 309 -34.24 33.70 -27.06
N LYS A 310 -33.62 33.93 -25.91
CA LYS A 310 -32.89 35.17 -25.58
C LYS A 310 -31.53 34.83 -24.97
N GLN A 311 -30.51 35.61 -25.29
CA GLN A 311 -29.20 35.53 -24.61
C GLN A 311 -29.24 36.41 -23.35
N THR A 312 -28.71 35.92 -22.25
CA THR A 312 -28.60 36.68 -20.99
C THR A 312 -27.29 36.37 -20.29
N GLU A 313 -26.76 37.35 -19.57
CA GLU A 313 -25.63 37.21 -18.64
C GLU A 313 -26.10 37.17 -17.18
N MET A 314 -27.40 37.35 -16.93
CA MET A 314 -28.01 37.27 -15.61
C MET A 314 -28.45 35.84 -15.30
N LEU A 315 -28.22 35.38 -14.07
CA LEU A 315 -28.74 34.09 -13.59
C LEU A 315 -30.26 34.17 -13.49
N MET A 316 -30.93 33.47 -14.39
CA MET A 316 -32.38 33.32 -14.43
C MET A 316 -32.77 31.97 -13.85
N ILE A 317 -33.56 31.99 -12.78
CA ILE A 317 -34.20 30.80 -12.19
C ILE A 317 -35.68 30.92 -12.51
N LEU A 318 -36.25 29.89 -13.15
CA LEU A 318 -37.67 29.91 -13.49
C LEU A 318 -38.49 29.91 -12.20
N SER A 319 -39.64 30.60 -12.18
CA SER A 319 -40.51 30.67 -11.00
C SER A 319 -41.06 29.31 -10.55
N THR A 320 -41.00 28.30 -11.43
CA THR A 320 -41.39 26.92 -11.16
C THR A 320 -40.25 26.06 -10.62
N GLN A 321 -39.02 26.58 -10.56
CA GLN A 321 -37.86 25.89 -10.00
C GLN A 321 -37.62 26.36 -8.57
N ILE A 322 -37.61 25.42 -7.64
CA ILE A 322 -37.23 25.64 -6.25
C ILE A 322 -35.81 25.14 -6.09
N ILE A 323 -34.92 25.97 -5.55
CA ILE A 323 -33.63 25.48 -5.09
C ILE A 323 -33.80 25.05 -3.62
N ASP A 324 -33.94 23.75 -3.41
CA ASP A 324 -34.25 23.18 -2.10
C ASP A 324 -33.05 23.19 -1.13
N THR A 325 -31.82 23.09 -1.64
CA THR A 325 -30.62 23.08 -0.79
C THR A 325 -29.43 23.78 -1.46
N TYR A 326 -28.63 24.48 -0.65
CA TYR A 326 -27.33 25.05 -1.04
C TYR A 326 -26.36 24.85 0.11
N GLN A 327 -25.38 23.99 -0.09
CA GLN A 327 -24.34 23.70 0.88
C GLN A 327 -22.99 23.67 0.17
N ILE A 328 -21.98 24.29 0.78
CA ILE A 328 -20.58 24.11 0.38
C ILE A 328 -19.97 23.12 1.35
N PHE A 329 -19.37 22.06 0.81
CA PHE A 329 -18.60 21.12 1.60
C PHE A 329 -17.20 21.69 1.86
N ILE A 330 -16.86 21.88 3.13
CA ILE A 330 -15.53 22.31 3.54
C ILE A 330 -14.71 21.08 3.85
N VAL A 331 -13.83 20.71 2.92
CA VAL A 331 -13.01 19.50 3.01
C VAL A 331 -12.18 19.47 4.30
N SER A 332 -11.56 20.59 4.68
CA SER A 332 -10.71 20.68 5.89
C SER A 332 -11.44 20.48 7.20
N GLN A 333 -12.77 20.68 7.22
CA GLN A 333 -13.61 20.55 8.39
C GLN A 333 -14.54 19.34 8.30
N ALA A 334 -14.61 18.68 7.14
CA ALA A 334 -15.58 17.64 6.80
C ALA A 334 -17.05 18.07 7.09
N THR A 335 -17.37 19.35 6.93
CA THR A 335 -18.71 19.90 7.22
C THR A 335 -19.32 20.60 6.02
N TYR A 336 -20.63 20.47 5.86
CA TYR A 336 -21.42 21.29 4.96
C TYR A 336 -21.79 22.62 5.62
N LEU A 337 -21.37 23.73 5.03
CA LEU A 337 -21.83 25.06 5.43
C LEU A 337 -22.88 25.59 4.45
N THR A 338 -23.99 26.09 4.98
CA THR A 338 -24.98 26.84 4.19
C THR A 338 -24.37 28.18 3.79
N TYR A 339 -23.90 28.27 2.55
CA TYR A 339 -23.12 29.42 2.09
C TYR A 339 -23.98 30.55 1.48
N ILE A 340 -25.22 30.26 1.11
CA ILE A 340 -26.12 31.24 0.49
C ILE A 340 -27.22 31.61 1.47
N LYS A 341 -27.22 32.87 1.93
CA LYS A 341 -28.36 33.48 2.62
C LYS A 341 -29.15 34.31 1.62
N ILE A 342 -30.13 33.70 0.97
CA ILE A 342 -31.04 34.42 0.07
C ILE A 342 -31.91 35.35 0.92
N ARG A 343 -31.69 36.66 0.84
CA ARG A 343 -32.57 37.67 1.45
C ARG A 343 -33.33 38.41 0.36
N GLY A 344 -34.56 37.97 0.10
CA GLY A 344 -35.60 38.77 -0.56
C GLY A 344 -35.32 39.17 -2.01
N SER A 345 -36.39 39.57 -2.67
CA SER A 345 -36.42 39.94 -4.09
C SER A 345 -35.48 41.12 -4.38
N TYR A 346 -34.81 41.02 -5.53
CA TYR A 346 -34.00 42.02 -6.24
C TYR A 346 -32.47 42.01 -5.97
N SER A 347 -31.75 41.75 -7.06
CA SER A 347 -30.33 42.03 -7.34
C SER A 347 -29.29 41.24 -6.52
N LEU A 348 -28.77 40.16 -7.11
CA LEU A 348 -27.57 39.47 -6.65
C LEU A 348 -26.32 40.27 -7.04
N ILE A 349 -25.68 40.90 -6.05
CA ILE A 349 -24.30 41.39 -6.15
C ILE A 349 -23.42 40.41 -5.36
N PHE A 350 -22.49 39.74 -6.03
CA PHE A 350 -21.49 38.89 -5.40
C PHE A 350 -20.24 39.74 -5.08
N ILE A 351 -19.94 39.94 -3.80
CA ILE A 351 -18.66 40.47 -3.34
C ILE A 351 -18.03 39.40 -2.46
N ILE A 352 -16.94 38.79 -2.93
CA ILE A 352 -16.06 37.96 -2.11
C ILE A 352 -15.04 38.90 -1.49
N GLN A 353 -15.15 39.16 -0.18
CA GLN A 353 -14.10 39.82 0.59
C GLN A 353 -13.36 38.77 1.43
N SER A 354 -12.09 38.59 1.09
CA SER A 354 -10.98 38.05 1.88
C SER A 354 -11.25 37.76 3.37
N VAL A 355 -11.16 36.49 3.76
CA VAL A 355 -10.95 36.10 5.17
C VAL A 355 -9.46 36.20 5.46
N LYS A 356 -9.07 37.19 6.28
CA LYS A 356 -7.72 37.33 6.80
C LYS A 356 -7.70 36.71 8.20
N LEU A 357 -6.91 35.66 8.40
CA LEU A 357 -6.74 35.03 9.72
C LEU A 357 -5.41 35.50 10.31
N GLN A 358 -5.50 36.23 11.42
CA GLN A 358 -4.38 36.69 12.23
C GLN A 358 -4.21 35.71 13.40
N ILE A 359 -3.05 35.06 13.47
CA ILE A 359 -2.72 34.15 14.58
C ILE A 359 -2.11 34.99 15.71
N THR A 360 -2.70 34.94 16.90
CA THR A 360 -2.03 35.32 18.14
C THR A 360 -1.58 34.05 18.86
N GLN A 361 -0.27 33.93 19.07
CA GLN A 361 0.30 32.98 20.01
C GLN A 361 0.11 33.54 21.41
N ASP A 362 -0.58 32.81 22.29
CA ASP A 362 -0.38 32.97 23.73
C ASP A 362 0.52 31.85 24.23
N SER A 363 1.74 32.26 24.55
CA SER A 363 2.70 31.52 25.35
C SER A 363 2.45 31.80 26.83
N GLN A 364 2.39 30.74 27.63
CA GLN A 364 2.45 30.70 29.10
C GLN A 364 1.13 31.06 29.83
N GLN A 365 0.74 30.52 30.99
CA GLN A 365 1.50 29.92 32.10
C GLN A 365 0.54 29.17 33.05
N LYS A 366 1.09 28.17 33.76
CA LYS A 366 0.73 27.57 35.06
C LYS A 366 -0.49 28.10 35.84
N PHE A 367 -1.27 27.16 36.41
CA PHE A 367 -1.28 26.89 37.86
C PHE A 367 -1.33 25.39 38.13
#